data_AF-A0A428XWD9-F1
#
_entry.id   AF-A0A428XWD9-F1
#
_cell.length_a   1.000
_cell.length_b   1.000
_cell.length_c   1.000
_cell.angle_alpha   90.00
_cell.angle_beta   90.00
_cell.angle_gamma   90.00
#
_symmetry.space_group_name_H-M   'P 1'
#
loop_
_entity.id
_entity.type
_entity.pdbx_description
1 polymer ?
#
loop_
_entity_poly.entity_id
_entity_poly.type
_entity_poly.pdbx_seq_one_letter_code
_entity_poly.pdbx_strand_id
1 'polypeptide(L)' 'MGAHEIRIRLGEVSRQRAYQITSRADFPAPVADLAQGKVWATEDVEAWMKAHRRTSDDSEA' A
#
# COMPACT_ATOMS: atom_id res chain seq x y z
N MET A 1 1.28 -9.28 4.82
CA MET A 1 1.41 -8.84 3.41
C MET A 1 2.68 -8.02 3.25
N GLY A 2 3.48 -8.26 2.19
CA GLY A 2 4.68 -7.49 1.91
C GLY A 2 4.45 -6.36 0.90
N ALA A 3 5.48 -5.55 0.67
CA ALA A 3 5.40 -4.40 -0.24
C ALA A 3 5.10 -4.82 -1.69
N HIS A 4 5.52 -6.02 -2.10
CA HIS A 4 5.25 -6.53 -3.45
C HIS A 4 3.76 -6.85 -3.66
N GLU A 5 3.12 -7.50 -2.69
CA GLU A 5 1.69 -7.83 -2.77
C GLU A 5 0.82 -6.57 -2.68
N ILE A 6 1.22 -5.58 -1.88
CA ILE A 6 0.54 -4.28 -1.78
C ILE A 6 0.58 -3.57 -3.14
N ARG A 7 1.75 -3.54 -3.79
CA ARG A 7 1.92 -2.95 -5.12
C ARG A 7 0.97 -3.53 -6.17
N ILE A 8 0.81 -4.86 -6.19
CA ILE A 8 -0.12 -5.52 -7.12
C ILE A 8 -1.56 -5.11 -6.82
N ARG A 9 -1.96 -5.12 -5.54
CA ARG A 9 -3.33 -4.73 -5.12
C ARG A 9 -3.66 -3.25 -5.40
N LEU A 10 -2.67 -2.38 -5.46
CA LEU A 10 -2.82 -0.97 -5.82
C LEU A 10 -2.92 -0.74 -7.34
N GLY A 11 -3.03 -1.79 -8.16
CA GLY A 11 -3.07 -1.68 -9.62
C GLY A 11 -1.69 -1.74 -10.27
N GLU A 12 -0.82 -2.62 -9.77
CA GLU A 12 0.54 -2.85 -10.30
C GLU A 12 1.41 -1.58 -10.40
N VAL A 13 1.32 -0.69 -9.42
CA VAL A 13 2.12 0.54 -9.38
C VAL A 13 3.63 0.25 -9.37
N SER A 14 4.47 1.26 -9.63
CA SER A 14 5.93 1.10 -9.52
C SER A 14 6.35 0.78 -8.07
N ARG A 15 7.54 0.16 -7.91
CA ARG A 15 8.10 -0.10 -6.55
C ARG A 15 8.29 1.19 -5.76
N GLN A 16 8.75 2.26 -6.42
CA GLN A 16 8.90 3.58 -5.80
C GLN A 16 7.56 4.14 -5.33
N ARG A 17 6.50 3.99 -6.14
CA ARG A 17 5.15 4.42 -5.75
C ARG A 17 4.62 3.63 -4.56
N ALA A 18 4.81 2.31 -4.55
CA ALA A 18 4.44 1.49 -3.40
C ALA A 18 5.17 1.96 -2.13
N TYR A 19 6.48 2.23 -2.20
CA TYR A 19 7.24 2.75 -1.06
C TYR A 19 6.75 4.11 -0.56
N GLN A 20 6.42 5.04 -1.47
CA GLN A 20 5.84 6.33 -1.10
C GLN A 20 4.52 6.15 -0.35
N ILE A 21 3.65 5.25 -0.82
CA ILE A 21 2.35 4.98 -0.20
C ILE A 21 2.55 4.35 1.19
N THR A 22 3.37 3.32 1.30
CA THR A 22 3.59 2.62 2.57
C THR A 22 4.38 3.43 3.61
N SER A 23 4.95 4.56 3.22
CA SER A 23 5.64 5.51 4.10
C SER A 23 4.75 6.67 4.56
N ARG A 24 3.50 6.76 4.10
CA ARG A 24 2.58 7.82 4.52
C ARG A 24 2.14 7.60 5.97
N ALA A 25 1.89 8.70 6.69
CA ALA A 25 1.42 8.68 8.07
C ALA A 25 0.02 8.07 8.23
N ASP A 26 -0.81 8.09 7.17
CA ASP A 26 -2.15 7.51 7.15
C ASP A 26 -2.15 6.03 6.73
N PHE A 27 -1.01 5.48 6.31
CA PHE A 27 -0.88 4.07 5.95
C PHE A 27 -0.69 3.20 7.21
N PRO A 28 -1.23 1.95 7.23
CA PRO A 28 -1.05 1.07 8.37
C PRO A 28 0.40 0.88 8.81
N ALA A 29 0.61 0.81 10.13
CA ALA A 29 1.89 0.46 10.68
C ALA A 29 2.26 -0.99 10.32
N PRO A 30 3.54 -1.29 10.06
CA PRO A 30 3.96 -2.67 9.81
C PRO A 30 3.88 -3.49 11.11
N VAL A 31 3.45 -4.75 10.97
CA VAL A 31 3.45 -5.73 12.07
C VAL A 31 4.84 -6.35 12.31
N ALA A 32 5.72 -6.28 11.32
CA ALA A 32 7.11 -6.71 11.46
C ALA A 32 8.03 -5.91 10.53
N ASP A 33 9.28 -5.76 10.96
CA ASP A 33 10.38 -5.24 10.15
C ASP A 33 11.43 -6.36 9.99
N LEU A 34 11.49 -6.95 8.79
CA LEU A 34 12.39 -8.05 8.48
C LEU A 34 13.56 -7.55 7.63
N ALA A 35 14.65 -8.31 7.56
CA ALA A 35 15.78 -8.00 6.68
C ALA A 35 15.37 -7.84 5.19
N GLN A 36 14.34 -8.57 4.76
CA GLN A 36 13.80 -8.49 3.40
C GLN A 36 12.80 -7.33 3.20
N GLY A 37 12.33 -6.70 4.28
CA GLY A 37 11.41 -5.57 4.25
C GLY A 37 10.29 -5.66 5.29
N LYS A 38 9.48 -4.62 5.32
CA LYS A 38 8.33 -4.48 6.23
C LYS A 38 7.18 -5.42 5.82
N VAL A 39 6.46 -5.91 6.82
CA VAL A 39 5.27 -6.75 6.66
C VAL A 39 4.09 -6.08 7.37
N TRP A 40 2.93 -6.07 6.73
CA TRP A 40 1.68 -5.49 7.25
C TRP A 40 0.61 -6.55 7.48
N ALA A 41 -0.32 -6.28 8.40
CA ALA A 41 -1.55 -7.07 8.52
C ALA A 41 -2.39 -6.90 7.25
N THR A 42 -2.91 -8.00 6.70
CA THR A 42 -3.72 -7.95 5.47
C THR A 42 -4.99 -7.14 5.69
N GLU A 43 -5.66 -7.34 6.82
CA GLU A 43 -6.91 -6.65 7.17
C GLU A 43 -6.76 -5.12 7.23
N ASP A 44 -5.68 -4.62 7.82
CA ASP A 44 -5.44 -3.18 7.92
C ASP A 44 -5.18 -2.54 6.55
N VAL A 45 -4.39 -3.22 5.70
CA VAL A 45 -4.12 -2.73 4.34
C VAL A 45 -5.41 -2.73 3.51
N GLU A 46 -6.23 -3.77 3.60
CA GLU A 46 -7.51 -3.83 2.90
C GLU A 46 -8.52 -2.79 3.40
N ALA A 47 -8.60 -2.57 4.71
CA ALA A 47 -9.41 -1.51 5.30
C ALA A 47 -8.95 -0.12 4.83
N TRP A 48 -7.63 0.11 4.82
CA TRP A 48 -7.04 1.35 4.29
C TRP A 48 -7.38 1.53 2.81
N MET A 49 -7.19 0.52 1.97
CA MET A 49 -7.50 0.58 0.53
C MET A 49 -8.98 0.88 0.30
N LYS A 50 -9.88 0.27 1.07
CA LYS A 50 -11.33 0.53 0.99
C LYS A 50 -11.66 1.98 1.37
N ALA A 51 -11.06 2.50 2.43
CA ALA A 51 -11.27 3.88 2.88
C ALA A 51 -10.71 4.92 1.89
N HIS A 52 -9.59 4.61 1.24
CA HIS A 52 -8.89 5.51 0.32
C HIS A 52 -9.25 5.29 -1.16
N ARG A 53 -10.20 4.38 -1.46
CA ARG A 53 -10.68 4.09 -2.83
C ARG A 53 -11.48 5.23 -3.48
N ARG A 54 -11.58 6.41 -2.85
CA ARG A 54 -12.30 7.55 -3.43
C ARG A 54 -11.48 8.12 -4.59
N THR A 55 -12.00 7.95 -5.80
CA THR A 55 -11.63 8.63 -7.05
C THR A 55 -10.29 8.26 -7.69
N SER A 56 -10.14 7.00 -8.13
CA SER A 56 -9.23 6.68 -9.25
C SER A 56 -9.89 6.93 -10.62
N ASP A 57 -10.75 7.94 -10.69
CA ASP A 57 -11.27 8.51 -11.93
C ASP A 57 -10.78 9.95 -12.04
N ASP A 58 -9.48 10.13 -11.77
CA ASP A 58 -8.81 11.40 -11.95
C ASP A 58 -7.55 11.18 -12.79
N SER A 59 -7.69 11.65 -14.03
CA SER A 59 -6.63 12.10 -14.95
C SER A 59 -5.80 11.03 -15.68
N GLU A 60 -6.28 10.63 -16.85
CA GLU A 60 -5.47 10.70 -18.07
C GLU A 60 -6.22 11.61 -19.07
N ALA A 61 -5.68 12.82 -19.26
CA ALA A 61 -6.09 13.83 -20.24
C ALA A 61 -4.86 14.20 -21.08
#